data_AF-J3EVS7-F1
#
_entry.id   AF-J3EVS7-F1
#
_cell.length_a   1.000
_cell.length_b   1.000
_cell.length_c   1.000
_cell.angle_alpha   90.00
_cell.angle_beta   90.00
_cell.angle_gamma   90.00
#
_symmetry.space_group_name_H-M   'P 1'
#
loop_
_entity.id
_entity.type
_entity.pdbx_description
1 polymer ?
#
loop_
_entity_poly.entity_id
_entity_poly.type
_entity_poly.pdbx_seq_one_letter_code
_entity_poly.pdbx_strand_id
1 'polypeptide(L)' 'MVGQGEMYVVPKGVEHKPYAEREVKLLLIEPRGVLNTGDQAGKRTAMNDVWI' A
#
# COMPACT_ATOMS: atom_id res chain seq x y z
N MET A 1 -0.23 -12.07 -10.87
CA MET A 1 -1.32 -11.18 -11.31
C MET A 1 -2.51 -11.45 -10.41
N VAL A 2 -3.28 -10.43 -10.05
CA VAL A 2 -4.43 -10.57 -9.13
C VAL A 2 -5.68 -10.12 -9.88
N GLY A 3 -6.66 -11.02 -10.00
CA GLY A 3 -7.95 -10.79 -10.62
C GLY A 3 -9.01 -10.28 -9.65
N GLN A 4 -10.21 -10.02 -10.17
CA GLN A 4 -11.35 -9.64 -9.35
C GLN A 4 -11.70 -10.74 -8.34
N GLY A 5 -11.85 -10.37 -7.07
CA GLY A 5 -12.18 -11.30 -5.99
C GLY A 5 -11.00 -12.10 -5.46
N GLU A 6 -9.81 -11.96 -6.06
CA GLU A 6 -8.59 -12.60 -5.59
C GLU A 6 -7.87 -11.74 -4.55
N MET A 7 -7.08 -12.41 -3.71
CA MET A 7 -6.24 -11.79 -2.70
C MET A 7 -4.79 -12.19 -2.92
N TYR A 8 -3.88 -11.25 -2.69
CA TYR A 8 -2.45 -11.50 -2.69
C TYR A 8 -1.82 -10.95 -1.41
N VAL A 9 -0.97 -11.77 -0.78
CA VAL A 9 -0.19 -11.35 0.39
C VAL A 9 1.21 -10.98 -0.09
N VAL A 10 1.57 -9.71 0.11
CA VAL A 10 2.95 -9.26 -0.13
C VAL A 10 3.83 -9.82 0.99
N PRO A 11 4.89 -10.59 0.67
CA PRO A 11 5.79 -11.11 1.69
C PRO A 11 6.51 -9.98 2.43
N LYS A 12 6.84 -10.25 3.70
CA LYS A 12 7.58 -9.32 4.55
C LYS A 12 8.89 -8.87 3.89
N GLY A 13 9.18 -7.57 3.93
CA GLY A 13 10.41 -6.99 3.40
C GLY A 13 10.45 -6.84 1.88
N VAL A 14 9.38 -7.20 1.17
CA VAL A 14 9.26 -6.98 -0.27
C VAL A 14 8.67 -5.60 -0.53
N GLU A 15 9.33 -4.81 -1.36
CA GLU A 15 8.81 -3.53 -1.83
C GLU A 15 7.53 -3.76 -2.66
N HIS A 16 6.46 -3.07 -2.30
CA HIS A 16 5.17 -3.18 -2.97
C HIS A 16 4.87 -1.95 -3.82
N LYS A 17 4.62 -2.16 -5.12
CA LYS A 17 4.17 -1.12 -6.06
C LYS A 17 2.98 -1.63 -6.90
N PRO A 18 1.75 -1.56 -6.38
CA PRO A 18 0.58 -2.01 -7.13
C PRO A 18 0.36 -1.13 -8.37
N TYR A 19 0.04 -1.76 -9.49
CA TYR A 19 -0.20 -1.13 -10.80
C TYR A 19 -1.37 -1.80 -11.49
N ALA A 20 -2.22 -1.00 -12.13
CA ALA A 20 -3.30 -1.47 -13.00
C ALA A 20 -3.30 -0.64 -14.29
N GLU A 21 -3.44 -1.32 -15.44
CA GLU A 21 -3.51 -0.68 -16.75
C GLU A 21 -4.79 0.16 -16.93
N ARG A 22 -5.88 -0.25 -16.27
CA ARG A 22 -7.18 0.42 -16.28
C ARG A 22 -7.61 0.74 -14.86
N GLU A 23 -8.56 1.66 -14.72
CA GLU A 23 -9.15 1.98 -13.43
C GLU A 23 -9.78 0.73 -12.79
N VAL A 24 -9.48 0.52 -11.51
CA VAL A 24 -9.96 -0.62 -10.74
C VAL A 24 -10.39 -0.18 -9.34
N LYS A 25 -11.27 -0.97 -8.74
CA LYS A 25 -11.54 -0.89 -7.30
C LYS A 25 -10.67 -1.93 -6.61
N LEU A 26 -9.83 -1.49 -5.69
CA LEU A 26 -8.95 -2.36 -4.91
C LEU A 26 -9.17 -2.12 -3.42
N LEU A 27 -8.90 -3.16 -2.63
CA LEU A 27 -8.81 -3.08 -1.18
C LEU A 27 -7.36 -3.31 -0.79
N LEU A 28 -6.77 -2.33 -0.11
CA LEU A 28 -5.44 -2.45 0.47
C LEU A 28 -5.60 -2.63 1.98
N ILE A 29 -5.11 -3.77 2.49
CA ILE A 29 -5.09 -4.08 3.92
C ILE A 29 -3.66 -3.90 4.39
N GLU A 30 -3.43 -2.90 5.22
CA GLU A 30 -2.11 -2.59 5.77
C GLU A 30 -2.12 -2.73 7.28
N PRO A 31 -0.95 -2.96 7.92
CA PRO A 31 -0.85 -2.84 9.36
C PRO A 31 -1.40 -1.49 9.81
N ARG A 32 -2.07 -1.52 10.95
CA ARG A 32 -2.52 -0.30 11.61
C ARG A 32 -1.32 0.61 11.86
N GLY A 33 -1.42 1.88 11.46
CA GLY A 33 -0.39 2.90 11.70
C GLY A 33 0.44 3.28 10.47
N VAL A 34 0.23 2.66 9.31
CA VAL A 34 0.83 3.10 8.04
C VAL A 34 0.23 4.46 7.65
N LEU A 35 1.10 5.46 7.48
CA LEU A 35 0.69 6.81 7.12
C LEU A 35 0.37 6.89 5.62
N ASN A 36 -0.91 7.01 5.29
CA ASN A 36 -1.37 7.27 3.93
C ASN A 36 -1.57 8.78 3.73
N THR A 37 -0.58 9.46 3.16
CA THR A 37 -0.64 10.90 2.85
C THR A 37 -1.43 11.12 1.57
N GLY A 38 -2.72 11.46 1.64
CA GLY A 38 -3.42 12.06 0.49
C GLY A 38 -2.78 13.38 0.03
N ASP A 39 -3.52 14.27 -0.62
CA ASP A 39 -2.99 15.47 -1.30
C ASP A 39 -2.41 16.59 -0.39
N GLN A 40 -2.04 16.30 0.84
CA GLN A 40 -1.34 17.23 1.73
C GLN A 40 -0.02 16.65 2.24
N ALA A 41 1.07 17.04 1.58
CA ALA A 41 2.41 16.95 2.15
C ALA A 41 2.67 18.12 3.11
N GLY A 42 3.21 17.84 4.28
CA GLY A 42 3.56 18.85 5.29
C GLY A 42 4.55 18.26 6.31
N LYS A 43 4.85 18.96 7.41
CA LYS A 43 5.77 18.52 8.48
C LYS A 43 5.44 17.16 9.15
N ARG A 44 4.42 16.43 8.68
CA ARG A 44 3.88 15.18 9.23
C ARG A 44 3.97 13.98 8.28
N THR A 45 4.76 14.07 7.20
CA THR A 45 5.30 12.87 6.54
C THR A 45 6.08 12.07 7.58
N ALA A 46 5.53 10.94 8.02
CA ALA A 46 6.20 10.05 8.97
C ALA A 46 7.12 9.11 8.19
N MET A 47 8.37 8.99 8.66
CA MET A 47 9.24 7.89 8.25
C MET A 47 8.61 6.62 8.80
N ASN A 48 8.25 5.71 7.90
CA ASN A 48 7.98 4.33 8.27
C ASN A 48 9.27 3.83 8.95
N ASP A 49 9.30 3.72 10.27
CA ASP A 49 10.28 2.87 10.92
C ASP A 49 9.91 1.43 10.57
N VAL A 50 10.44 1.08 9.40
CA VAL A 50 11.01 -0.20 9.01
C VAL A 50 10.07 -1.39 9.19
N TRP A 51 9.57 -1.89 8.06
CA TRP A 51 9.41 -3.33 7.94
C TRP A 51 10.81 -3.98 7.95
N ILE A 52 11.38 -4.22 9.14
CA ILE A 52 12.21 -5.42 9.40
C ILE A 52 11.24 -6.54 9.70
#